data_AF-A0A8S2Q0K1-F1
#
_entry.id   AF-A0A8S2Q0K1-F1
#
_cell.length_a   1.000
_cell.length_b   1.000
_cell.length_c   1.000
_cell.angle_alpha   90.00
_cell.angle_beta   90.00
_cell.angle_gamma   90.00
#
_symmetry.space_group_name_H-M   'P 1'
#
loop_
_entity.id
_entity.type
_entity.pdbx_description
1 polymer ?
#
loop_
_entity_poly.entity_id
_entity_poly.type
_entity_poly.pdbx_seq_one_letter_code
_entity_poly.pdbx_strand_id
1 'polypeptide(L)'
;MELTSSSHTSLAGNSSVIGFTIGEGVITVLAYFARDWLRLKWVISGYFALVLPYLYFVPESPYWLFTKKKYNQLEECLRKIAKINGHSDNEWYPYYNELIHNPRLSMLSRKYASRSSKDIIFHHLPRLSLCALIGCVTMLLYIKISYGLGAMSDAVSPYWNIIIGAIVEAIGYILASISITTRLGRKYSFIVFSLFTCICVLIIPFVMKSYPIVTIVISQIGKLTISGVVLVTWIYVPEIFPTSMRGVSNGVFVFTGRIGAIIAPVIDVALEYNLRWLYQDE
;
A
#
# COMPACT_ATOMS: atom_id res chain seq x y z
N MET A 1 -5.67 10.58 -3.31
CA MET A 1 -5.63 10.82 -4.77
C MET A 1 -6.75 11.72 -5.23
N GLU A 2 -8.01 11.50 -4.83
CA GLU A 2 -9.14 12.31 -5.33
C GLU A 2 -9.21 13.74 -4.77
N LEU A 3 -8.55 14.00 -3.63
CA LEU A 3 -8.48 15.32 -2.97
C LEU A 3 -7.22 16.12 -3.33
N THR A 4 -6.34 15.59 -4.18
CA THR A 4 -5.00 16.14 -4.44
C THR A 4 -4.79 16.36 -5.93
N SER A 5 -4.09 17.43 -6.32
CA SER A 5 -3.78 17.65 -7.74
C SER A 5 -2.86 16.56 -8.30
N SER A 6 -2.88 16.38 -9.63
CA SER A 6 -2.05 15.39 -10.34
C SER A 6 -0.53 15.58 -10.16
N SER A 7 -0.09 16.78 -9.80
CA SER A 7 1.32 17.07 -9.50
C SER A 7 1.74 16.63 -8.09
N HIS A 8 0.82 16.57 -7.13
CA HIS A 8 1.10 16.21 -5.73
C HIS A 8 0.63 14.80 -5.36
N THR A 9 0.01 14.07 -6.29
CA THR A 9 -0.55 12.73 -6.03
C THR A 9 0.50 11.70 -5.60
N SER A 10 1.73 11.78 -6.12
CA SER A 10 2.84 10.90 -5.71
C SER A 10 3.27 11.19 -4.27
N LEU A 11 3.45 12.47 -3.94
CA LEU A 11 3.83 12.92 -2.60
C LEU A 11 2.77 12.56 -1.54
N ALA A 12 1.49 12.73 -1.87
CA ALA A 12 0.39 12.31 -1.01
C ALA A 12 0.35 10.79 -0.83
N GLY A 13 0.60 10.02 -1.89
CA GLY A 13 0.76 8.56 -1.82
C GLY A 13 1.87 8.14 -0.85
N ASN A 14 3.04 8.75 -0.99
CA ASN A 14 4.20 8.48 -0.12
C ASN A 14 3.90 8.80 1.35
N SER A 15 3.18 9.89 1.61
CA SER A 15 2.83 10.27 2.99
C SER A 15 2.00 9.21 3.71
N SER A 16 1.07 8.55 3.00
CA SER A 16 0.26 7.47 3.57
C SER A 16 1.11 6.25 3.95
N VAL A 17 2.14 5.96 3.16
CA VAL A 17 3.01 4.81 3.32
C VAL A 17 4.05 5.06 4.42
N ILE A 18 4.52 6.30 4.59
CA ILE A 18 5.33 6.71 5.75
C ILE A 18 4.48 6.66 7.04
N GLY A 19 3.20 7.02 6.97
CA GLY A 19 2.28 6.87 8.10
C GLY A 19 2.17 5.42 8.59
N PHE A 20 2.23 4.46 7.67
CA PHE A 20 2.21 3.03 8.00
C PHE A 20 3.43 2.61 8.84
N THR A 21 4.64 3.04 8.47
CA THR A 21 5.87 2.69 9.21
C THR A 21 5.95 3.36 10.57
N ILE A 22 5.45 4.59 10.69
CA ILE A 22 5.30 5.26 11.98
C ILE A 22 4.34 4.46 12.87
N GLY A 23 3.22 4.00 12.32
CA GLY A 23 2.27 3.15 13.02
C GLY A 23 2.90 1.84 13.52
N GLU A 24 3.68 1.16 12.68
CA GLU A 24 4.42 -0.06 13.06
C GLU A 24 5.38 0.20 14.24
N GLY A 25 6.16 1.28 14.17
CA GLY A 25 7.07 1.68 15.24
C GLY A 25 6.35 2.01 16.55
N VAL A 26 5.28 2.81 16.48
CA VAL A 26 4.48 3.21 17.65
C VAL A 26 3.84 1.98 18.32
N ILE A 27 3.23 1.08 17.54
CA ILE A 27 2.64 -0.15 18.06
C ILE A 27 3.70 -1.02 18.74
N THR A 28 4.90 -1.12 18.16
CA THR A 28 6.00 -1.92 18.74
C THR A 28 6.48 -1.35 20.07
N VAL A 29 6.60 -0.03 20.18
CA VAL A 29 6.96 0.64 21.44
C VAL A 29 5.86 0.42 22.49
N LEU A 30 4.58 0.57 22.11
CA LEU A 30 3.46 0.28 23.00
C LEU A 30 3.45 -1.18 23.46
N ALA A 31 3.75 -2.12 22.56
CA ALA A 31 3.86 -3.53 22.89
C ALA A 31 4.99 -3.81 23.90
N TYR A 32 6.14 -3.16 23.72
CA TYR A 32 7.29 -3.27 24.63
C TYR A 32 6.96 -2.84 26.06
N PHE A 33 6.16 -1.78 26.23
CA PHE A 33 5.72 -1.30 27.55
C PHE A 33 4.53 -2.08 28.12
N ALA A 34 3.55 -2.43 27.29
CA ALA A 34 2.35 -3.13 27.74
C ALA A 34 2.69 -4.51 28.31
N ARG A 35 3.63 -5.23 27.67
CA ARG A 35 4.08 -6.61 27.96
C ARG A 35 2.98 -7.68 28.02
N ASP A 36 1.72 -7.26 28.00
CA ASP A 36 0.50 -8.04 28.07
C ASP A 36 -0.34 -7.75 26.83
N TRP A 37 -0.74 -8.81 26.13
CA TRP A 37 -1.46 -8.73 24.86
C TRP A 37 -2.86 -8.10 25.02
N LEU A 38 -3.51 -8.27 26.18
CA LEU A 38 -4.83 -7.72 26.44
C LEU A 38 -4.72 -6.22 26.67
N ARG A 39 -3.73 -5.77 27.45
CA ARG A 39 -3.44 -4.33 27.62
C ARG A 39 -3.14 -3.67 26.27
N LEU A 40 -2.30 -4.31 25.45
CA LEU A 40 -1.99 -3.82 24.11
C LEU A 40 -3.24 -3.69 23.24
N LYS A 41 -4.13 -4.70 23.25
CA LYS A 41 -5.41 -4.68 22.52
C LYS A 41 -6.29 -3.49 22.93
N TRP A 42 -6.41 -3.22 24.23
CA TRP A 42 -7.18 -2.08 24.74
C TRP A 42 -6.59 -0.74 24.32
N VAL A 43 -5.26 -0.59 24.41
CA VAL A 43 -4.56 0.63 23.99
C VAL A 43 -4.78 0.89 22.49
N ILE A 44 -4.63 -0.14 21.65
CA ILE A 44 -4.85 -0.02 20.20
C ILE A 44 -6.32 0.34 19.90
N SER A 45 -7.26 -0.29 20.61
CA SER A 45 -8.70 -0.02 20.43
C SER A 45 -9.07 1.41 20.86
N GLY A 46 -8.49 1.90 21.95
CA GLY A 46 -8.62 3.28 22.40
C GLY A 46 -8.06 4.27 21.37
N TYR A 47 -6.88 3.98 20.80
CA TYR A 47 -6.30 4.79 19.73
C TYR A 47 -7.23 4.88 18.51
N PHE A 48 -7.80 3.76 18.05
CA PHE A 48 -8.77 3.78 16.94
C PHE A 48 -10.03 4.60 17.28
N ALA A 49 -10.53 4.50 18.51
CA ALA A 49 -11.69 5.29 18.94
C ALA A 49 -11.42 6.80 18.90
N LEU A 50 -10.19 7.24 19.19
CA LEU A 50 -9.78 8.65 19.09
C LEU A 50 -9.74 9.17 17.64
N VAL A 51 -9.62 8.29 16.65
CA VAL A 51 -9.64 8.66 15.23
C VAL A 51 -11.07 8.83 14.71
N LEU A 52 -12.09 8.25 15.37
CA LEU A 52 -13.49 8.33 14.89
C LEU A 52 -14.03 9.77 14.79
N PRO A 53 -13.80 10.67 15.77
CA PRO A 53 -14.21 12.07 15.64
C PRO A 53 -13.55 12.78 14.44
N TYR A 54 -12.34 12.38 14.05
CA TYR A 54 -11.66 12.96 12.90
C TYR A 54 -12.42 12.72 11.59
N LEU A 55 -13.09 11.56 11.45
CA LEU A 55 -13.90 11.24 10.27
C LEU A 55 -15.06 12.23 10.04
N TYR A 56 -15.55 12.88 11.09
CA TYR A 56 -16.58 13.91 10.95
C TYR A 56 -16.06 15.18 10.25
N PHE A 57 -14.77 15.48 10.37
CA PHE A 57 -14.16 16.67 9.78
C PHE A 57 -13.64 16.44 8.35
N VAL A 58 -13.52 15.19 7.91
CA VAL A 58 -13.03 14.86 6.57
C VAL A 58 -14.12 15.19 5.54
N PRO A 59 -13.88 16.10 4.59
CA PRO A 59 -14.83 16.38 3.54
C PRO A 59 -14.96 15.18 2.59
N GLU A 60 -16.17 14.98 2.07
CA GLU A 60 -16.41 13.99 1.02
C GLU A 60 -15.65 14.32 -0.27
N SER A 61 -15.31 13.29 -1.03
CA SER A 61 -14.58 13.46 -2.29
C SER A 61 -15.38 14.32 -3.31
N PRO A 62 -14.77 15.39 -3.88
CA PRO A 62 -15.41 16.19 -4.92
C PRO A 62 -15.87 15.34 -6.12
N TYR A 63 -15.09 14.33 -6.49
CA TYR A 63 -15.45 13.43 -7.57
C TYR A 63 -16.70 12.62 -7.24
N TRP A 64 -16.80 12.08 -6.03
CA TRP A 64 -17.98 11.33 -5.60
C TRP A 64 -19.22 12.23 -5.58
N LEU A 65 -19.12 13.45 -5.05
CA LEU A 65 -20.22 14.42 -5.02
C LEU A 65 -20.71 14.77 -6.44
N PHE A 66 -19.79 14.94 -7.39
CA PHE A 66 -20.11 15.16 -8.80
C PHE A 66 -20.87 13.98 -9.42
N THR A 67 -20.37 12.74 -9.25
CA THR A 67 -21.03 11.55 -9.82
C THR A 67 -22.41 11.28 -9.24
N LYS A 68 -22.63 11.64 -7.96
CA LYS A 68 -23.93 11.57 -7.28
C LYS A 68 -24.83 12.79 -7.55
N LYS A 69 -24.39 13.75 -8.38
CA LYS A 69 -25.11 14.99 -8.72
C LYS A 69 -25.47 15.86 -7.51
N LYS A 70 -24.67 15.79 -6.43
CA LYS A 70 -24.84 16.61 -5.23
C LYS A 70 -24.12 17.94 -5.39
N TYR A 71 -24.55 18.76 -6.34
CA TYR A 71 -23.82 19.97 -6.77
C TYR A 71 -23.68 21.03 -5.67
N ASN A 72 -24.70 21.22 -4.82
CA ASN A 72 -24.60 22.17 -3.70
C ASN A 72 -23.47 21.80 -2.72
N GLN A 73 -23.34 20.52 -2.38
CA GLN A 73 -22.27 20.03 -1.49
C GLN A 73 -20.92 20.05 -2.19
N LEU A 74 -20.89 19.79 -3.50
CA LEU A 74 -19.67 19.89 -4.32
C LEU A 74 -19.11 21.31 -4.32
N GLU A 75 -19.97 22.31 -4.54
CA GLU A 75 -19.56 23.71 -4.54
C GLU A 75 -18.99 24.13 -3.19
N GLU A 76 -19.67 23.78 -2.09
CA GLU A 76 -19.22 24.11 -0.74
C GLU A 76 -17.86 23.47 -0.43
N CYS A 77 -17.66 22.22 -0.85
CA CYS A 77 -16.41 21.49 -0.71
C CYS A 77 -15.28 22.17 -1.52
N LEU A 78 -15.52 22.50 -2.79
CA LEU A 78 -14.53 23.17 -3.65
C LEU A 78 -14.18 24.57 -3.14
N ARG A 79 -15.16 25.34 -2.65
CA ARG A 79 -14.95 26.66 -2.06
C ARG A 79 -14.10 26.59 -0.79
N LYS A 80 -14.32 25.58 0.06
CA LYS A 80 -13.47 25.31 1.23
C LYS A 80 -12.03 24.99 0.82
N ILE A 81 -11.84 24.12 -0.16
CA ILE A 81 -10.50 23.76 -0.68
C ILE A 81 -9.80 24.98 -1.29
N ALA A 82 -10.50 25.76 -2.12
CA ALA A 82 -9.96 26.98 -2.74
C ALA A 82 -9.52 28.01 -1.69
N LYS A 83 -10.35 28.24 -0.67
CA LYS A 83 -10.02 29.15 0.44
C LYS A 83 -8.79 28.72 1.22
N ILE A 84 -8.64 27.42 1.50
CA ILE A 84 -7.46 26.87 2.19
C ILE A 84 -6.20 27.03 1.32
N ASN A 85 -6.34 26.86 0.01
CA ASN A 85 -5.24 27.01 -0.95
C ASN A 85 -4.98 28.47 -1.38
N GLY A 86 -5.72 29.45 -0.84
CA GLY A 86 -5.54 30.87 -1.14
C GLY A 86 -6.06 31.34 -2.51
N HIS A 87 -6.92 30.56 -3.17
CA HIS A 87 -7.52 30.93 -4.45
C HIS A 87 -8.84 31.68 -4.27
N SER A 88 -9.07 32.71 -5.10
CA SER A 88 -10.32 33.46 -5.12
C SER A 88 -11.41 32.72 -5.89
N ASP A 89 -12.69 33.00 -5.57
CA ASP A 89 -13.82 32.35 -6.25
C ASP A 89 -13.86 32.64 -7.76
N ASN A 90 -13.31 33.78 -8.18
CA ASN A 90 -13.26 34.18 -9.58
C ASN A 90 -12.36 33.25 -10.44
N GLU A 91 -11.40 32.56 -9.84
CA GLU A 91 -10.44 31.72 -10.57
C GLU A 91 -10.99 30.33 -10.92
N TRP A 92 -11.78 29.72 -10.03
CA TRP A 92 -12.23 28.34 -10.19
C TRP A 92 -13.74 28.22 -10.54
N TYR A 93 -14.56 29.18 -10.12
CA TYR A 93 -16.01 29.14 -10.29
C TYR A 93 -16.49 29.13 -11.76
N PRO A 94 -15.85 29.87 -12.71
CA PRO A 94 -16.22 29.80 -14.12
C PRO A 94 -16.06 28.38 -14.70
N TYR A 95 -14.96 27.71 -14.36
CA TYR A 95 -14.68 26.34 -14.81
C TYR A 95 -15.65 25.33 -14.20
N TYR A 96 -16.00 25.48 -12.93
CA TYR A 96 -17.03 24.69 -12.26
C TYR A 96 -18.40 24.81 -12.96
N ASN A 97 -18.83 26.04 -13.26
CA ASN A 97 -20.11 26.29 -13.92
C ASN A 97 -20.15 25.70 -15.34
N GLU A 98 -19.06 25.84 -16.10
CA GLU A 98 -18.94 25.23 -17.43
C GLU A 98 -19.06 23.70 -17.34
N LEU A 99 -18.36 23.06 -16.40
CA LEU A 99 -18.39 21.60 -16.20
C LEU A 99 -19.78 21.04 -15.90
N ILE A 100 -20.56 21.74 -15.08
CA ILE A 100 -21.90 21.27 -14.65
C ILE A 100 -22.96 21.52 -15.72
N HIS A 101 -22.91 22.68 -16.36
CA HIS A 101 -23.96 23.10 -17.29
C HIS A 101 -23.71 22.67 -18.73
N ASN A 102 -22.54 22.09 -19.04
CA ASN A 102 -22.24 21.62 -20.39
C ASN A 102 -22.86 20.23 -20.67
N PRO A 103 -23.90 20.14 -21.53
CA PRO A 103 -24.61 18.91 -21.82
C PRO A 103 -23.76 17.87 -22.57
N ARG A 104 -22.67 18.27 -23.22
CA ARG A 104 -21.76 17.35 -23.92
C ARG A 104 -20.91 16.54 -22.95
N LEU A 105 -20.45 17.15 -21.86
CA LEU A 105 -19.66 16.49 -20.82
C LEU A 105 -20.48 15.49 -20.02
N SER A 106 -21.74 15.83 -19.72
CA SER A 106 -22.68 14.91 -19.07
C SER A 106 -23.07 13.73 -19.97
N MET A 107 -23.23 13.95 -21.29
CA MET A 107 -23.43 12.86 -22.27
C MET A 107 -22.22 11.94 -22.40
N LEU A 108 -20.99 12.49 -22.41
CA LEU A 108 -19.77 11.68 -22.41
C LEU A 108 -19.69 10.82 -21.16
N SER A 109 -19.87 11.41 -19.97
CA SER A 109 -19.91 10.68 -18.70
C SER A 109 -20.96 9.57 -18.71
N ARG A 110 -22.16 9.84 -19.27
CA ARG A 110 -23.25 8.86 -19.42
C ARG A 110 -22.90 7.73 -20.40
N LYS A 111 -22.23 8.03 -21.52
CA LYS A 111 -21.75 7.05 -22.51
C LYS A 111 -20.62 6.17 -21.96
N TYR A 112 -19.77 6.72 -21.09
CA TYR A 112 -18.74 5.97 -20.37
C TYR A 112 -19.33 5.11 -19.25
N ALA A 113 -20.35 5.60 -18.55
CA ALA A 113 -21.09 4.84 -17.54
C ALA A 113 -22.01 3.75 -18.14
N SER A 114 -22.51 3.95 -19.37
CA SER A 114 -23.39 3.00 -20.07
C SER A 114 -22.65 1.96 -20.91
N ARG A 115 -21.33 2.12 -21.12
CA ARG A 115 -20.52 1.01 -21.67
C ARG A 115 -20.54 -0.11 -20.63
N SER A 116 -21.11 -1.25 -21.02
CA SER A 116 -21.20 -2.47 -20.22
C SER A 116 -19.88 -2.70 -19.46
N SER A 117 -19.92 -2.52 -18.14
CA SER A 117 -18.73 -2.65 -17.29
C SER A 117 -18.10 -4.05 -17.42
N LYS A 118 -18.91 -5.05 -17.79
CA LYS A 118 -18.47 -6.42 -18.04
C LYS A 118 -17.52 -6.51 -19.25
N ASP A 119 -17.85 -5.86 -20.37
CA ASP A 119 -17.05 -5.98 -21.60
C ASP A 119 -15.66 -5.35 -21.44
N ILE A 120 -15.58 -4.23 -20.71
CA ILE A 120 -14.32 -3.57 -20.38
C ILE A 120 -13.48 -4.45 -19.44
N ILE A 121 -14.11 -5.09 -18.45
CA ILE A 121 -13.43 -6.00 -17.51
C ILE A 121 -12.91 -7.24 -18.25
N PHE A 122 -13.73 -7.90 -19.07
CA PHE A 122 -13.33 -9.08 -19.82
C PHE A 122 -12.17 -8.80 -20.78
N HIS A 123 -12.18 -7.63 -21.43
CA HIS A 123 -11.08 -7.22 -22.29
C HIS A 123 -9.74 -7.05 -21.55
N HIS A 124 -9.79 -6.58 -20.29
CA HIS A 124 -8.60 -6.38 -19.46
C HIS A 124 -8.32 -7.53 -18.48
N LEU A 125 -9.09 -8.61 -18.53
CA LEU A 125 -8.98 -9.76 -17.64
C LEU A 125 -7.57 -10.36 -17.55
N PRO A 126 -6.83 -10.62 -18.66
CA PRO A 126 -5.48 -11.19 -18.54
C PRO A 126 -4.50 -10.25 -17.82
N ARG A 127 -4.62 -8.94 -18.03
CA ARG A 127 -3.80 -7.94 -17.31
C ARG A 127 -4.17 -7.87 -15.84
N LEU A 128 -5.47 -7.97 -15.53
CA LEU A 128 -5.98 -8.00 -14.17
C LEU A 128 -5.48 -9.24 -13.41
N SER A 129 -5.53 -10.41 -14.04
CA SER A 129 -5.00 -11.67 -13.48
C SER A 129 -3.50 -11.60 -13.23
N LEU A 130 -2.73 -11.00 -14.14
CA LEU A 130 -1.29 -10.79 -13.94
C LEU A 130 -1.01 -9.85 -12.76
N CYS A 131 -1.75 -8.74 -12.65
CA CYS A 131 -1.61 -7.81 -11.52
C CYS A 131 -2.00 -8.49 -10.19
N ALA A 132 -3.03 -9.33 -10.22
CA ALA A 132 -3.47 -10.11 -9.07
C ALA A 132 -2.38 -11.11 -8.61
N LEU A 133 -1.75 -11.81 -9.55
CA LEU A 133 -0.63 -12.71 -9.25
C LEU A 133 0.56 -11.94 -8.66
N ILE A 134 0.92 -10.80 -9.26
CA ILE A 134 1.99 -9.94 -8.75
C ILE A 134 1.67 -9.49 -7.32
N GLY A 135 0.44 -8.99 -7.07
CA GLY A 135 0.02 -8.56 -5.73
C GLY A 135 0.09 -9.68 -4.70
N CYS A 136 -0.38 -10.88 -5.07
CA CYS A 136 -0.32 -12.07 -4.22
C CYS A 136 1.14 -12.42 -3.85
N VAL A 137 2.03 -12.55 -4.84
CA VAL A 137 3.44 -12.91 -4.62
C VAL A 137 4.17 -11.83 -3.83
N THR A 138 3.98 -10.56 -4.16
CA THR A 138 4.61 -9.44 -3.45
C THR A 138 4.21 -9.43 -1.97
N MET A 139 2.92 -9.61 -1.65
CA MET A 139 2.47 -9.62 -0.26
C MET A 139 2.87 -10.89 0.50
N LEU A 140 2.92 -12.04 -0.17
CA LEU A 140 3.46 -13.26 0.41
C LEU A 140 4.92 -13.05 0.82
N LEU A 141 5.78 -12.57 -0.10
CA LEU A 141 7.19 -12.31 0.18
C LEU A 141 7.37 -11.23 1.24
N TYR A 142 6.55 -10.17 1.21
CA TYR A 142 6.55 -9.11 2.20
C TYR A 142 6.33 -9.65 3.62
N ILE A 143 5.31 -10.50 3.81
CA ILE A 143 5.04 -11.10 5.13
C ILE A 143 6.17 -12.05 5.56
N LYS A 144 6.66 -12.90 4.65
CA LYS A 144 7.74 -13.84 4.97
C LYS A 144 9.03 -13.13 5.38
N ILE A 145 9.42 -12.07 4.67
CA ILE A 145 10.64 -11.32 4.98
C ILE A 145 10.47 -10.49 6.25
N SER A 146 9.34 -9.78 6.39
CA SER A 146 9.14 -8.81 7.46
C SER A 146 8.90 -9.46 8.82
N TYR A 147 8.25 -10.63 8.85
CA TYR A 147 7.80 -11.25 10.10
C TYR A 147 8.24 -12.70 10.28
N GLY A 148 8.68 -13.39 9.22
CA GLY A 148 9.16 -14.77 9.31
C GLY A 148 10.68 -14.85 9.46
N LEU A 149 11.41 -14.44 8.42
CA LEU A 149 12.84 -14.76 8.27
C LEU A 149 13.77 -14.03 9.24
N GLY A 150 13.42 -12.80 9.66
CA GLY A 150 14.20 -12.04 10.65
C GLY A 150 13.87 -12.41 12.10
N ALA A 151 12.63 -12.84 12.38
CA ALA A 151 12.15 -13.10 13.73
C ALA A 151 12.54 -14.49 14.28
N MET A 152 12.98 -15.40 13.41
CA MET A 152 13.45 -16.74 13.78
C MET A 152 14.86 -16.77 14.40
N SER A 153 15.56 -15.63 14.44
CA SER A 153 16.88 -15.56 15.06
C SER A 153 16.77 -15.09 16.51
N ASP A 154 17.19 -15.93 17.45
CA ASP A 154 17.29 -15.59 18.88
C ASP A 154 18.36 -14.53 19.20
N ALA A 155 19.12 -14.07 18.19
CA ALA A 155 20.25 -13.17 18.37
C ALA A 155 19.83 -11.73 18.76
N VAL A 156 18.62 -11.29 18.41
CA VAL A 156 18.13 -9.94 18.68
C VAL A 156 16.70 -10.02 19.21
N SER A 157 16.37 -9.20 20.21
CA SER A 157 15.00 -9.16 20.73
C SER A 157 13.99 -8.84 19.60
N PRO A 158 12.80 -9.47 19.58
CA PRO A 158 11.80 -9.24 18.53
C PRO A 158 11.40 -7.77 18.37
N TYR A 159 11.33 -7.02 19.48
CA TYR A 159 10.98 -5.60 19.46
C TYR A 159 11.99 -4.75 18.70
N TRP A 160 13.29 -4.92 18.97
CA TRP A 160 14.35 -4.22 18.25
C TRP A 160 14.38 -4.57 16.76
N ASN A 161 14.11 -5.84 16.42
CA ASN A 161 14.05 -6.28 15.02
C ASN A 161 12.93 -5.58 14.26
N ILE A 162 11.74 -5.46 14.86
CA ILE A 162 10.60 -4.75 14.26
C ILE A 162 10.86 -3.25 14.16
N ILE A 163 11.46 -2.61 15.18
CA ILE A 163 11.82 -1.17 15.14
C ILE A 163 12.82 -0.89 14.02
N ILE A 164 13.89 -1.68 13.94
CA ILE A 164 14.88 -1.57 12.85
C ILE A 164 14.18 -1.80 11.51
N GLY A 165 13.32 -2.81 11.44
CA GLY A 165 12.51 -3.12 10.27
C GLY A 165 11.63 -1.95 9.82
N ALA A 166 10.97 -1.25 10.72
CA ALA A 166 10.12 -0.11 10.41
C ALA A 166 10.94 1.07 9.84
N ILE A 167 12.14 1.31 10.38
CA ILE A 167 13.06 2.34 9.88
C ILE A 167 13.56 1.98 8.47
N VAL A 168 14.00 0.73 8.30
CA VAL A 168 14.48 0.20 7.02
C VAL A 168 13.39 0.23 5.96
N GLU A 169 12.16 -0.10 6.35
CA GLU A 169 10.99 -0.03 5.49
C GLU A 169 10.69 1.41 5.05
N ALA A 170 10.76 2.38 5.97
CA ALA A 170 10.60 3.80 5.67
C ALA A 170 11.66 4.30 4.68
N ILE A 171 12.92 3.87 4.86
CA ILE A 171 14.01 4.17 3.92
C ILE A 171 13.71 3.58 2.55
N GLY A 172 13.24 2.32 2.48
CA GLY A 172 12.86 1.67 1.22
C GLY A 172 11.76 2.42 0.47
N TYR A 173 10.75 2.94 1.18
CA TYR A 173 9.71 3.79 0.60
C TYR A 173 10.24 5.12 0.06
N ILE A 174 11.13 5.79 0.80
CA ILE A 174 11.75 7.04 0.34
C ILE A 174 12.61 6.78 -0.90
N LEU A 175 13.44 5.73 -0.88
CA LEU A 175 14.28 5.36 -2.02
C LEU A 175 13.44 5.04 -3.25
N ALA A 176 12.39 4.25 -3.11
CA ALA A 176 11.50 3.92 -4.22
C ALA A 176 10.78 5.16 -4.76
N SER A 177 10.33 6.08 -3.90
CA SER A 177 9.78 7.36 -4.34
C SER A 177 10.78 8.14 -5.20
N ILE A 178 12.03 8.26 -4.73
CA ILE A 178 13.08 8.97 -5.48
C ILE A 178 13.34 8.25 -6.81
N SER A 179 13.45 6.92 -6.82
CA SER A 179 13.64 6.13 -8.04
C SER A 179 12.52 6.35 -9.06
N ILE A 180 11.26 6.45 -8.62
CA ILE A 180 10.10 6.73 -9.48
C ILE A 180 10.20 8.13 -10.13
N THR A 181 10.65 9.14 -9.38
CA THR A 181 10.77 10.53 -9.86
C THR A 181 12.01 10.75 -10.74
N THR A 182 13.05 9.94 -10.59
CA THR A 182 14.26 9.99 -11.44
C THR A 182 14.05 9.33 -12.81
N ARG A 183 15.08 9.38 -13.68
CA ARG A 183 15.06 8.80 -15.04
C ARG A 183 14.82 7.28 -15.09
N LEU A 184 14.93 6.57 -13.97
CA LEU A 184 14.57 5.15 -13.88
C LEU A 184 13.09 4.93 -14.18
N GLY A 185 12.20 5.83 -13.74
CA GLY A 185 10.77 5.67 -13.89
C GLY A 185 10.22 4.43 -13.19
N ARG A 186 8.91 4.19 -13.34
CA ARG A 186 8.16 3.20 -12.54
C ARG A 186 8.49 1.75 -12.89
N LYS A 187 8.56 1.45 -14.19
CA LYS A 187 8.80 0.09 -14.70
C LYS A 187 10.17 -0.43 -14.29
N TYR A 188 11.24 0.35 -14.49
CA TYR A 188 12.58 -0.10 -14.14
C TYR A 188 12.79 -0.13 -12.62
N SER A 189 12.21 0.83 -11.87
CA SER A 189 12.20 0.77 -10.40
C SER A 189 11.61 -0.56 -9.91
N PHE A 190 10.44 -0.96 -10.42
CA PHE A 190 9.82 -2.24 -10.06
C PHE A 190 10.74 -3.44 -10.33
N ILE A 191 11.38 -3.48 -11.51
CA ILE A 191 12.29 -4.58 -11.89
C ILE A 191 13.51 -4.63 -10.96
N VAL A 192 14.16 -3.48 -10.72
CA VAL A 192 15.37 -3.40 -9.89
C VAL A 192 15.07 -3.86 -8.46
N PHE A 193 14.06 -3.28 -7.81
CA PHE A 193 13.70 -3.65 -6.44
C PHE A 193 13.28 -5.13 -6.34
N SER A 194 12.55 -5.65 -7.32
CA SER A 194 12.12 -7.06 -7.34
C SER A 194 13.30 -8.02 -7.50
N LEU A 195 14.29 -7.68 -8.36
CA LEU A 195 15.50 -8.48 -8.53
C LEU A 195 16.32 -8.54 -7.24
N PHE A 196 16.54 -7.40 -6.59
CA PHE A 196 17.24 -7.37 -5.30
C PHE A 196 16.50 -8.16 -4.22
N THR A 197 15.17 -8.05 -4.15
CA THR A 197 14.36 -8.84 -3.22
C THR A 197 14.56 -10.34 -3.46
N CYS A 198 14.52 -10.78 -4.71
CA CYS A 198 14.71 -12.18 -5.09
C CYS A 198 16.09 -12.69 -4.67
N ILE A 199 17.14 -11.91 -4.92
CA ILE A 199 18.52 -12.25 -4.52
C ILE A 199 18.60 -12.44 -3.00
N CYS A 200 18.01 -11.53 -2.21
CA CYS A 200 18.01 -11.64 -0.74
C CYS A 200 17.31 -12.92 -0.28
N VAL A 201 16.13 -13.22 -0.83
CA VAL A 201 15.35 -14.42 -0.46
C VAL A 201 16.10 -15.71 -0.81
N LEU A 202 16.82 -15.75 -1.94
CA LEU A 202 17.59 -16.93 -2.35
C LEU A 202 18.82 -17.17 -1.46
N ILE A 203 19.44 -16.12 -0.92
CA ILE A 203 20.64 -16.25 -0.08
C ILE A 203 20.29 -16.70 1.35
N ILE A 204 19.17 -16.24 1.90
CA ILE A 204 18.78 -16.48 3.30
C ILE A 204 18.85 -17.97 3.74
N PRO A 205 18.33 -18.95 2.97
CA PRO A 205 18.41 -20.39 3.31
C PRO A 205 19.82 -20.93 3.52
N PHE A 206 20.81 -20.40 2.81
CA PHE A 206 22.19 -20.88 2.91
C PHE A 206 22.91 -20.33 4.15
N VAL A 207 22.46 -19.19 4.67
CA VAL A 207 23.15 -18.44 5.73
C VAL A 207 22.46 -18.61 7.09
N MET A 208 21.15 -18.88 7.10
CA MET A 208 20.30 -18.92 8.31
C MET A 208 20.79 -19.86 9.41
N LYS A 209 21.41 -21.01 9.08
CA LYS A 209 21.87 -21.97 10.09
C LYS A 209 23.22 -21.58 10.71
N SER A 210 24.11 -20.99 9.92
CA SER A 210 25.51 -20.78 10.32
C SER A 210 25.80 -19.37 10.81
N TYR A 211 25.08 -18.35 10.32
CA TYR A 211 25.38 -16.95 10.59
C TYR A 211 24.11 -16.13 10.87
N PRO A 212 23.56 -16.18 12.11
CA PRO A 212 22.29 -15.54 12.46
C PRO A 212 22.27 -14.02 12.23
N ILE A 213 23.36 -13.33 12.57
CA ILE A 213 23.47 -11.87 12.39
C ILE A 213 23.45 -11.50 10.89
N VAL A 214 24.12 -12.29 10.05
CA VAL A 214 24.15 -12.05 8.60
C VAL A 214 22.76 -12.26 8.00
N THR A 215 22.02 -13.25 8.48
CA THR A 215 20.63 -13.48 8.08
C THR A 215 19.72 -12.31 8.45
N ILE A 216 19.88 -11.72 9.64
CA ILE A 216 19.14 -10.51 10.01
C ILE A 216 19.46 -9.37 9.04
N VAL A 217 20.75 -9.12 8.75
CA VAL A 217 21.16 -8.05 7.82
C VAL A 217 20.57 -8.25 6.42
N ILE A 218 20.66 -9.47 5.87
CA ILE A 218 20.12 -9.78 4.54
C ILE A 218 18.58 -9.70 4.55
N SER A 219 17.93 -10.13 5.64
CA SER A 219 16.47 -9.98 5.82
C SER A 219 16.05 -8.52 5.84
N GLN A 220 16.82 -7.63 6.50
CA GLN A 220 16.55 -6.19 6.51
C GLN A 220 16.76 -5.56 5.12
N ILE A 221 17.81 -5.94 4.39
CA ILE A 221 17.98 -5.51 2.99
C ILE A 221 16.81 -6.01 2.11
N GLY A 222 16.36 -7.24 2.35
CA GLY A 222 15.14 -7.78 1.75
C GLY A 222 13.92 -6.93 2.07
N LYS A 223 13.74 -6.53 3.34
CA LYS A 223 12.61 -5.69 3.79
C LYS A 223 12.63 -4.31 3.12
N LEU A 224 13.80 -3.70 2.98
CA LEU A 224 14.00 -2.43 2.25
C LEU A 224 13.56 -2.54 0.79
N THR A 225 13.96 -3.63 0.13
CA THR A 225 13.73 -3.78 -1.30
C THR A 225 12.29 -4.16 -1.62
N ILE A 226 11.67 -5.05 -0.82
CA ILE A 226 10.25 -5.41 -0.98
C ILE A 226 9.33 -4.24 -0.65
N SER A 227 9.65 -3.38 0.33
CA SER A 227 8.86 -2.18 0.60
C SER A 227 8.87 -1.23 -0.59
N GLY A 228 10.03 -1.08 -1.24
CA GLY A 228 10.13 -0.38 -2.51
C GLY A 228 9.23 -0.96 -3.61
N VAL A 229 9.17 -2.30 -3.74
CA VAL A 229 8.24 -2.98 -4.65
C VAL A 229 6.79 -2.63 -4.33
N VAL A 230 6.39 -2.73 -3.05
CA VAL A 230 5.01 -2.44 -2.60
C VAL A 230 4.60 -1.02 -2.99
N LEU A 231 5.45 0.00 -2.72
CA LEU A 231 5.15 1.38 -3.09
C LEU A 231 5.02 1.54 -4.60
N VAL A 232 5.98 1.03 -5.39
CA VAL A 232 5.93 1.16 -6.86
C VAL A 232 4.65 0.52 -7.40
N THR A 233 4.28 -0.68 -6.92
CA THR A 233 3.09 -1.39 -7.40
C THR A 233 1.79 -0.68 -7.00
N TRP A 234 1.72 -0.09 -5.80
CA TRP A 234 0.55 0.70 -5.37
C TRP A 234 0.26 1.90 -6.26
N ILE A 235 1.28 2.54 -6.83
CA ILE A 235 1.08 3.66 -7.75
C ILE A 235 0.96 3.18 -9.20
N TYR A 236 1.72 2.16 -9.59
CA TYR A 236 1.76 1.68 -10.98
C TYR A 236 0.51 0.91 -11.39
N VAL A 237 -0.07 0.08 -10.51
CA VAL A 237 -1.25 -0.73 -10.85
C VAL A 237 -2.47 0.14 -11.22
N PRO A 238 -2.88 1.16 -10.45
CA PRO A 238 -3.99 2.02 -10.86
C PRO A 238 -3.72 2.82 -12.14
N GLU A 239 -2.46 3.09 -12.49
CA GLU A 239 -2.12 3.92 -13.66
C GLU A 239 -2.22 3.17 -14.98
N ILE A 240 -1.95 1.86 -14.99
CA ILE A 240 -2.03 1.04 -16.22
C ILE A 240 -3.48 0.76 -16.66
N PHE A 241 -4.47 0.96 -15.78
CA PHE A 241 -5.88 0.75 -16.09
C PHE A 241 -6.59 2.07 -16.41
N PRO A 242 -7.62 2.02 -17.29
CA PRO A 242 -8.44 3.18 -17.60
C PRO A 242 -9.15 3.68 -16.33
N THR A 243 -9.42 4.99 -16.27
CA THR A 243 -10.06 5.66 -15.12
C THR A 243 -11.32 4.97 -14.63
N SER A 244 -12.13 4.40 -15.53
CA SER A 244 -13.35 3.66 -15.22
C SER A 244 -13.13 2.36 -14.42
N MET A 245 -11.93 1.76 -14.47
CA MET A 245 -11.63 0.51 -13.78
C MET A 245 -10.53 0.60 -12.73
N ARG A 246 -9.97 1.80 -12.47
CA ARG A 246 -8.88 1.95 -11.49
C ARG A 246 -9.26 1.45 -10.10
N GLY A 247 -10.47 1.77 -9.65
CA GLY A 247 -11.00 1.32 -8.36
C GLY A 247 -11.15 -0.21 -8.29
N VAL A 248 -11.73 -0.83 -9.32
CA VAL A 248 -11.90 -2.28 -9.40
C VAL A 248 -10.55 -3.00 -9.43
N SER A 249 -9.63 -2.51 -10.26
CA SER A 249 -8.29 -3.09 -10.37
C SER A 249 -7.52 -3.00 -9.06
N ASN A 250 -7.52 -1.83 -8.41
CA ASN A 250 -6.88 -1.66 -7.11
C ASN A 250 -7.53 -2.60 -6.06
N GLY A 251 -8.86 -2.74 -6.08
CA GLY A 251 -9.58 -3.67 -5.21
C GLY A 251 -9.15 -5.12 -5.39
N VAL A 252 -9.07 -5.60 -6.64
CA VAL A 252 -8.60 -6.96 -6.97
C VAL A 252 -7.14 -7.17 -6.57
N PHE A 253 -6.28 -6.18 -6.83
CA PHE A 253 -4.88 -6.20 -6.44
C PHE A 253 -4.71 -6.34 -4.92
N VAL A 254 -5.42 -5.51 -4.14
CA VAL A 254 -5.37 -5.58 -2.68
C VAL A 254 -5.95 -6.89 -2.17
N PHE A 255 -7.10 -7.33 -2.70
CA PHE A 255 -7.76 -8.57 -2.31
C PHE A 255 -6.83 -9.78 -2.50
N THR A 256 -6.23 -9.92 -3.68
CA THR A 256 -5.29 -11.01 -3.98
C THR A 256 -3.97 -10.89 -3.22
N GLY A 257 -3.51 -9.66 -2.96
CA GLY A 257 -2.41 -9.42 -2.02
C GLY A 257 -2.71 -9.94 -0.61
N ARG A 258 -3.94 -9.76 -0.11
CA ARG A 258 -4.34 -10.33 1.20
C ARG A 258 -4.34 -11.85 1.20
N ILE A 259 -4.72 -12.49 0.09
CA ILE A 259 -4.61 -13.95 -0.04
C ILE A 259 -3.14 -14.38 0.12
N GLY A 260 -2.21 -13.72 -0.57
CA GLY A 260 -0.78 -13.99 -0.43
C GLY A 260 -0.27 -13.81 1.01
N ALA A 261 -0.71 -12.76 1.69
CA ALA A 261 -0.36 -12.51 3.08
C ALA A 261 -0.89 -13.59 4.06
N ILE A 262 -2.08 -14.15 3.81
CA ILE A 262 -2.67 -15.24 4.61
C ILE A 262 -1.93 -16.56 4.36
N ILE A 263 -1.53 -16.82 3.11
CA ILE A 263 -0.82 -18.04 2.73
C ILE A 263 0.57 -18.11 3.37
N ALA A 264 1.26 -16.98 3.54
CA ALA A 264 2.62 -16.92 4.07
C ALA A 264 2.82 -17.70 5.40
N PRO A 265 2.10 -17.41 6.50
CA PRO A 265 2.25 -18.15 7.76
C PRO A 265 1.76 -19.61 7.65
N VAL A 266 0.77 -19.89 6.80
CA VAL A 266 0.28 -21.27 6.57
C VAL A 266 1.37 -22.14 5.95
N ILE A 267 2.14 -21.59 5.02
CA ILE A 267 3.30 -22.29 4.44
C ILE A 267 4.33 -22.60 5.51
N ASP A 268 4.65 -21.65 6.39
CA ASP A 268 5.67 -21.84 7.42
C ASP A 268 5.27 -22.95 8.40
N VAL A 269 4.00 -22.96 8.84
CA VAL A 269 3.46 -24.05 9.69
C VAL A 269 3.44 -25.38 8.94
N ALA A 270 2.98 -25.42 7.70
CA ALA A 270 2.91 -26.65 6.91
C ALA A 270 4.31 -27.26 6.66
N LEU A 271 5.32 -26.41 6.43
CA LEU A 271 6.71 -26.85 6.29
C LEU A 271 7.26 -27.38 7.61
N GLU A 272 6.97 -26.74 8.74
CA GLU A 272 7.41 -27.24 10.05
C GLU A 272 6.82 -28.62 10.35
N TYR A 273 5.52 -28.82 10.10
CA TYR A 273 4.88 -30.13 10.27
C TYR A 273 5.43 -31.19 9.33
N ASN A 274 5.65 -30.86 8.05
CA ASN A 274 6.18 -31.79 7.05
C ASN A 274 7.69 -31.99 7.12
N LEU A 275 8.44 -31.24 7.94
CA LEU A 275 9.87 -31.44 8.14
C LEU A 275 10.18 -32.02 9.52
N ARG A 276 9.23 -32.04 10.46
CA ARG A 276 9.39 -32.67 11.78
C ARG A 276 9.73 -34.17 11.71
N TRP A 277 9.25 -34.91 10.70
CA TRP A 277 9.61 -36.32 10.52
C TRP A 277 11.04 -36.54 9.98
N LEU A 278 11.69 -35.51 9.42
CA LEU A 278 13.08 -35.58 8.95
C LEU A 278 14.12 -35.28 10.04
N TYR A 279 13.70 -34.66 11.14
CA TYR A 279 14.58 -34.29 12.27
C TYR A 279 14.39 -35.18 13.52
N GLN A 280 13.54 -36.21 13.45
CA GLN A 280 13.36 -37.16 14.56
C GLN A 280 14.37 -38.32 14.55
N ASP A 281 15.25 -38.40 13.55
CA ASP A 281 16.24 -39.49 13.38
C ASP A 281 17.71 -39.06 13.62
N GLU A 282 17.97 -37.94 14.30
CA GLU A 282 19.31 -37.59 14.87
C GLU A 282 19.23 -37.46 16.39
#